data_AF-A0A1F5IBT5-F1
#
_entry.id   AF-A0A1F5IBT5-F1
#
_cell.length_a   1.000
_cell.length_b   1.000
_cell.length_c   1.000
_cell.angle_alpha   90.00
_cell.angle_beta   90.00
_cell.angle_gamma   90.00
#
_symmetry.space_group_name_H-M   'P 1'
#
loop_
_entity.id
_entity.type
_entity.pdbx_description
1 polymer ?
#
loop_
_entity_poly.entity_id
_entity_poly.type
_entity_poly.pdbx_seq_one_letter_code
_entity_poly.pdbx_strand_id
1 'polypeptide(L)'
;MKHIPKKKLGFWVIIFVAIISLIFFLKNDANKSLIKITSSENRFYIDFDLTITDQNKFLKILENLQIPQSSIEELSFALDSTSSVSLTYLAPIEINPTFNDGIINFSGNTSHDAFIQKLSPKKIKVPQDYNLAIFSPSVLNFVTSRNLYPESLSSWLGNNFGSDNGQYLIIFGTDVEYSVISQSSDIDLTSLRNLDFSNEAENSYKEEVRNDIAFHLINITQEETNKTVAFFQHENLIVFASSREAAFSMSDALNSKNSTDFPAFDFDNDSNFLFSFINKEDAQIDVNFISLISGQDTLKTNPNLQKVLQEIEEINFALKDVNFSGLISLK
;
A
#
# COMPACT_ATOMS: atom_id res chain seq x y z
N MET A 1 56.36 11.43 -46.79
CA MET A 1 55.68 11.24 -45.50
C MET A 1 56.15 9.92 -44.89
N LYS A 2 56.76 9.93 -43.69
CA LYS A 2 57.20 8.69 -43.02
C LYS A 2 55.98 7.94 -42.53
N HIS A 3 55.74 6.73 -43.05
CA HIS A 3 54.67 5.86 -42.59
C HIS A 3 54.88 5.53 -41.11
N ILE A 4 53.94 5.97 -40.26
CA ILE A 4 53.92 5.63 -38.85
C ILE A 4 53.81 4.10 -38.75
N PRO A 5 54.70 3.42 -37.99
CA PRO A 5 54.70 1.96 -37.93
C PRO A 5 53.34 1.45 -37.41
N LYS A 6 52.73 0.50 -38.12
CA LYS A 6 51.39 -0.07 -37.85
C LYS A 6 51.17 -0.49 -36.38
N LYS A 7 52.25 -0.87 -35.68
CA LYS A 7 52.24 -1.20 -34.24
C LYS A 7 51.91 -0.01 -33.33
N LYS A 8 52.34 1.21 -33.68
CA LYS A 8 51.97 2.43 -32.94
C LYS A 8 50.51 2.80 -33.17
N LEU A 9 49.98 2.57 -34.38
CA LEU A 9 48.58 2.82 -34.69
C LEU A 9 47.66 1.91 -33.87
N GLY A 10 47.97 0.61 -33.76
CA GLY A 10 47.21 -0.34 -32.95
C GLY A 10 47.19 0.01 -31.46
N PHE A 11 48.31 0.48 -30.92
CA PHE A 11 48.40 0.96 -29.53
C PHE A 11 47.50 2.17 -29.28
N TRP A 12 47.48 3.15 -30.20
CA TRP A 12 46.60 4.32 -30.09
C TRP A 12 45.13 3.97 -30.23
N VAL A 13 44.76 3.00 -31.06
CA VAL A 13 43.37 2.51 -31.18
C VAL A 13 42.91 1.87 -29.87
N ILE A 14 43.74 1.04 -29.23
CA ILE A 14 43.41 0.42 -27.94
C ILE A 14 43.24 1.47 -26.84
N ILE A 15 44.13 2.47 -26.78
CA ILE A 15 44.00 3.59 -25.83
C ILE A 15 42.72 4.38 -26.09
N PHE A 16 42.40 4.67 -27.35
CA PHE A 16 41.23 5.45 -27.71
C PHE A 16 39.93 4.70 -27.35
N VAL A 17 39.87 3.39 -27.60
CA VAL A 17 38.76 2.53 -27.17
C VAL A 17 38.66 2.49 -25.65
N ALA A 18 39.79 2.35 -24.92
CA ALA A 18 39.80 2.36 -23.46
C ALA A 18 39.32 3.70 -22.87
N ILE A 19 39.71 4.83 -23.47
CA ILE A 19 39.28 6.17 -23.06
C ILE A 19 37.79 6.36 -23.36
N ILE A 20 37.30 5.95 -24.53
CA ILE A 20 35.88 6.03 -24.86
C ILE A 20 35.06 5.17 -23.90
N SER A 21 35.49 3.93 -23.63
CA SER A 21 34.84 3.06 -22.65
C SER A 21 34.85 3.68 -21.26
N LEU A 22 35.97 4.27 -20.83
CA LEU A 22 36.08 4.94 -19.53
C LEU A 22 35.15 6.16 -19.44
N ILE A 23 35.07 6.99 -20.49
CA ILE A 23 34.15 8.13 -20.57
C ILE A 23 32.69 7.67 -20.58
N PHE A 24 32.39 6.56 -21.26
CA PHE A 24 31.05 5.96 -21.31
C PHE A 24 30.63 5.42 -19.94
N PHE A 25 31.54 4.73 -19.22
CA PHE A 25 31.30 4.27 -17.85
C PHE A 25 31.17 5.43 -16.85
N LEU A 26 32.02 6.46 -16.95
CA LEU A 26 31.96 7.63 -16.05
C LEU A 26 30.71 8.50 -16.24
N LYS A 27 30.10 8.50 -17.43
CA LYS A 27 28.85 9.24 -17.70
C LYS A 27 27.57 8.52 -17.27
N ASN A 28 27.64 7.21 -16.99
CA ASN A 28 26.43 6.40 -16.83
C ASN A 28 25.74 6.57 -15.46
N ASP A 29 26.46 7.10 -14.45
CA ASP A 29 25.90 7.33 -13.11
C ASP A 29 25.58 8.81 -12.81
N ALA A 30 26.07 9.77 -13.59
CA ALA A 30 25.84 11.21 -13.35
C ALA A 30 24.55 11.78 -13.99
N ASN A 31 23.75 10.93 -14.66
CA ASN A 31 22.58 11.36 -15.45
C ASN A 31 21.27 10.66 -15.02
N LYS A 32 21.20 10.13 -13.79
CA LYS A 32 19.97 9.49 -13.30
C LYS A 32 19.27 10.43 -12.33
N SER A 33 17.97 10.56 -12.50
CA SER A 33 17.12 11.28 -11.55
C SER A 33 17.06 10.52 -10.23
N LEU A 34 17.15 11.25 -9.13
CA LEU A 34 17.11 10.75 -7.76
C LEU A 34 16.17 11.63 -6.94
N ILE A 35 15.30 11.01 -6.15
CA ILE A 35 14.53 11.66 -5.10
C ILE A 35 15.04 11.10 -3.77
N LYS A 36 15.38 11.98 -2.83
CA LYS A 36 15.90 11.58 -1.52
C LYS A 36 14.99 12.10 -0.41
N ILE A 37 14.63 11.21 0.51
CA ILE A 37 13.94 11.61 1.75
C ILE A 37 14.95 11.54 2.89
N THR A 38 15.19 12.68 3.53
CA THR A 38 16.08 12.79 4.69
C THR A 38 15.32 13.27 5.93
N SER A 39 15.86 13.02 7.12
CA SER A 39 15.29 13.47 8.40
C SER A 39 16.25 14.44 9.09
N SER A 40 15.73 15.57 9.54
CA SER A 40 16.45 16.55 10.37
C SER A 40 15.49 17.28 11.30
N GLU A 41 15.87 17.47 12.56
CA GLU A 41 15.12 18.29 13.54
C GLU A 41 13.60 18.00 13.62
N ASN A 42 13.20 16.72 13.58
CA ASN A 42 11.81 16.25 13.57
C ASN A 42 10.99 16.59 12.30
N ARG A 43 11.67 16.92 11.21
CA ARG A 43 11.08 17.12 9.89
C ARG A 43 11.71 16.20 8.87
N PHE A 44 10.91 15.86 7.87
CA PHE A 44 11.37 15.14 6.69
C PHE A 44 11.49 16.12 5.54
N TYR A 45 12.55 15.96 4.77
CA TYR A 45 12.87 16.78 3.61
C TYR A 45 12.91 15.88 2.39
N ILE A 46 12.23 16.30 1.32
CA ILE A 46 12.22 15.61 0.03
C ILE A 46 13.04 16.45 -0.95
N ASP A 47 14.20 15.93 -1.31
CA ASP A 47 15.13 16.53 -2.26
C ASP A 47 14.91 15.90 -3.64
N PHE A 48 14.76 16.73 -4.66
CA PHE A 48 14.55 16.31 -6.05
C PHE A 48 15.79 16.65 -6.89
N ASP A 49 16.66 15.67 -7.11
CA ASP A 49 17.79 15.76 -8.04
C ASP A 49 17.38 15.14 -9.38
N LEU A 50 16.61 15.88 -10.17
CA LEU A 50 16.06 15.41 -11.45
C LEU A 50 16.89 15.91 -12.63
N THR A 51 17.05 15.05 -13.64
CA THR A 51 17.58 15.51 -14.94
C THR A 51 16.64 16.53 -15.57
N ILE A 52 17.14 17.42 -16.42
CA ILE A 52 16.30 18.44 -17.11
C ILE A 52 15.12 17.79 -17.85
N THR A 53 15.35 16.62 -18.47
CA THR A 53 14.31 15.89 -19.19
C THR A 53 13.22 15.39 -18.24
N ASP A 54 13.61 14.78 -17.12
CA ASP A 54 12.69 14.23 -16.14
C ASP A 54 11.98 15.32 -15.33
N GLN A 55 12.65 16.42 -15.04
CA GLN A 55 12.05 17.60 -14.41
C GLN A 55 10.87 18.13 -15.24
N ASN A 56 11.04 18.24 -16.56
CA ASN A 56 9.95 18.68 -17.46
C ASN A 56 8.77 17.70 -17.46
N LYS A 57 9.03 16.39 -17.40
CA LYS A 57 7.97 15.38 -17.32
C LYS A 57 7.26 15.41 -15.98
N PHE A 58 8.01 15.53 -14.88
CA PHE A 58 7.49 15.66 -13.54
C PHE A 58 6.61 16.91 -13.38
N LEU A 59 7.03 18.05 -13.93
CA LEU A 59 6.24 19.29 -13.94
C LEU A 59 4.88 19.12 -14.64
N LYS A 60 4.83 18.40 -15.76
CA LYS A 60 3.58 18.07 -16.45
C LYS A 60 2.69 17.16 -15.62
N ILE A 61 3.29 16.19 -14.92
CA ILE A 61 2.55 15.31 -14.01
C ILE A 61 1.93 16.13 -12.87
N LEU A 62 2.68 17.03 -12.25
CA LEU A 62 2.15 17.90 -11.20
C LEU A 62 1.01 18.80 -11.71
N GLU A 63 1.13 19.30 -12.94
CA GLU A 63 0.08 20.08 -13.60
C GLU A 63 -1.20 19.24 -13.80
N ASN A 64 -1.08 18.00 -14.29
CA ASN A 64 -2.20 17.07 -14.43
C ASN A 64 -2.86 16.76 -13.08
N LEU A 65 -2.06 16.57 -12.03
CA LEU A 65 -2.53 16.35 -10.66
C LEU A 65 -3.06 17.63 -9.97
N GLN A 66 -3.03 18.79 -10.65
CA GLN A 66 -3.40 20.09 -10.10
C GLN A 66 -2.59 20.49 -8.85
N ILE A 67 -1.36 19.99 -8.74
CA ILE A 67 -0.44 20.29 -7.64
C ILE A 67 0.38 21.53 -8.02
N PRO A 68 0.41 22.59 -7.17
CA PRO A 68 1.19 23.80 -7.45
C PRO A 68 2.68 23.50 -7.68
N GLN A 69 3.24 23.99 -8.79
CA GLN A 69 4.66 23.79 -9.12
C GLN A 69 5.63 24.50 -8.16
N SER A 70 5.14 25.45 -7.36
CA SER A 70 5.91 26.06 -6.26
C SER A 70 6.30 25.04 -5.18
N SER A 71 5.73 23.84 -5.19
CA SER A 71 6.04 22.74 -4.28
C SER A 71 7.31 21.97 -4.64
N ILE A 72 8.14 22.41 -5.60
CA ILE A 72 9.34 21.67 -6.02
C ILE A 72 10.59 22.13 -5.27
N GLU A 73 10.59 23.36 -4.77
CA GLU A 73 11.70 23.88 -3.95
C GLU A 73 11.53 23.36 -2.52
N GLU A 74 12.19 22.22 -2.23
CA GLU A 74 12.36 21.61 -0.91
C GLU A 74 11.03 21.35 -0.15
N LEU A 75 10.42 20.20 -0.43
CA LEU A 75 9.23 19.76 0.29
C LEU A 75 9.61 19.28 1.69
N SER A 76 9.00 19.89 2.71
CA SER A 76 9.13 19.40 4.08
C SER A 76 7.79 19.08 4.71
N PHE A 77 7.77 18.02 5.52
CA PHE A 77 6.59 17.60 6.27
C PHE A 77 6.96 17.06 7.65
N ALA A 78 5.97 17.01 8.53
CA ALA A 78 6.10 16.47 9.87
C ALA A 78 5.09 15.33 10.07
N LEU A 79 5.48 14.35 10.86
CA LEU A 79 4.64 13.21 11.25
C LEU A 79 4.42 13.25 12.77
N ASP A 80 3.45 12.46 13.26
CA ASP A 80 3.35 12.20 14.69
C ASP A 80 4.64 11.53 15.21
N SER A 81 4.86 11.59 16.52
CA SER A 81 6.12 11.11 17.13
C SER A 81 6.46 9.67 16.78
N THR A 82 5.47 8.78 16.71
CA THR A 82 5.71 7.35 16.44
C THR A 82 6.07 7.13 14.99
N SER A 83 5.27 7.67 14.07
CA SER A 83 5.54 7.59 12.63
C SER A 83 6.85 8.30 12.25
N SER A 84 7.20 9.38 12.93
CA SER A 84 8.46 10.11 12.74
C SER A 84 9.68 9.28 13.14
N VAL A 85 9.62 8.56 14.27
CA VAL A 85 10.71 7.65 14.66
C VAL A 85 10.87 6.53 13.64
N SER A 86 9.77 5.93 13.19
CA SER A 86 9.80 4.87 12.18
C SER A 86 10.39 5.35 10.85
N LEU A 87 9.94 6.49 10.32
CA LEU A 87 10.46 7.01 9.05
C LEU A 87 11.91 7.50 9.18
N THR A 88 12.30 8.06 10.32
CA THR A 88 13.70 8.45 10.59
C THR A 88 14.64 7.24 10.60
N TYR A 89 14.18 6.10 11.12
CA TYR A 89 14.96 4.85 11.09
C TYR A 89 15.20 4.34 9.65
N LEU A 90 14.24 4.56 8.76
CA LEU A 90 14.33 4.20 7.35
C LEU A 90 15.14 5.19 6.52
N ALA A 91 15.30 6.43 7.00
CA ALA A 91 16.02 7.49 6.31
C ALA A 91 17.55 7.31 6.38
N PRO A 92 18.30 7.76 5.35
CA PRO A 92 17.81 8.25 4.07
C PRO A 92 17.08 7.18 3.25
N ILE A 93 16.04 7.61 2.54
CA ILE A 93 15.34 6.82 1.53
C ILE A 93 15.76 7.37 0.17
N GLU A 94 16.27 6.51 -0.70
CA GLU A 94 16.72 6.88 -2.05
C GLU A 94 15.78 6.26 -3.07
N ILE A 95 15.16 7.10 -3.91
CA ILE A 95 14.18 6.71 -4.91
C ILE A 95 14.73 7.09 -6.28
N ASN A 96 14.80 6.12 -7.18
CA ASN A 96 15.17 6.30 -8.58
C ASN A 96 13.90 6.33 -9.43
N PRO A 97 13.31 7.51 -9.70
CA PRO A 97 12.13 7.61 -10.53
C PRO A 97 12.47 7.48 -12.03
N THR A 98 11.52 6.95 -12.79
CA THR A 98 11.50 6.98 -14.25
C THR A 98 10.14 7.49 -14.70
N PHE A 99 10.14 8.64 -15.36
CA PHE A 99 8.92 9.30 -15.82
C PHE A 99 8.66 8.96 -17.29
N ASN A 100 7.47 8.41 -17.54
CA ASN A 100 6.90 8.19 -18.87
C ASN A 100 5.57 8.95 -18.96
N ASP A 101 5.01 9.03 -20.18
CA ASP A 101 3.73 9.70 -20.38
C ASP A 101 2.63 8.98 -19.57
N GLY A 102 2.09 9.67 -18.56
CA GLY A 102 1.05 9.14 -17.66
C GLY A 102 1.53 8.12 -16.63
N ILE A 103 2.81 7.74 -16.59
CA ILE A 103 3.32 6.68 -15.71
C ILE A 103 4.60 7.10 -14.99
N ILE A 104 4.62 6.89 -13.68
CA ILE A 104 5.81 7.02 -12.83
C ILE A 104 6.20 5.64 -12.33
N ASN A 105 7.31 5.11 -12.86
CA ASN A 105 7.94 3.94 -12.25
C ASN A 105 8.97 4.40 -11.24
N PHE A 106 9.11 3.71 -10.12
CA PHE A 106 10.14 4.02 -9.16
C PHE A 106 10.68 2.77 -8.50
N SER A 107 11.95 2.82 -8.15
CA SER A 107 12.62 1.78 -7.37
C SER A 107 13.63 2.44 -6.45
N GLY A 108 13.89 1.85 -5.30
CA GLY A 108 14.73 2.50 -4.32
C GLY A 108 15.08 1.61 -3.16
N ASN A 109 15.73 2.22 -2.18
CA ASN A 109 16.08 1.56 -0.94
C ASN A 109 15.86 2.46 0.28
N THR A 110 15.68 1.81 1.41
CA THR A 110 15.74 2.39 2.75
C THR A 110 17.10 2.08 3.36
N SER A 111 17.45 2.78 4.44
CA SER A 111 18.70 2.53 5.15
C SER A 111 18.68 1.24 6.01
N HIS A 112 17.48 0.80 6.41
CA HIS A 112 17.26 -0.38 7.25
C HIS A 112 15.96 -1.08 6.85
N ASP A 113 15.84 -2.35 7.26
CA ASP A 113 14.62 -3.13 7.04
C ASP A 113 13.44 -2.49 7.80
N ALA A 114 12.32 -2.28 7.12
CA ALA A 114 11.12 -1.73 7.76
C ALA A 114 10.43 -2.72 8.69
N PHE A 115 10.68 -4.02 8.51
CA PHE A 115 10.05 -5.09 9.25
C PHE A 115 11.08 -6.12 9.69
N ILE A 116 10.97 -6.56 10.95
CA ILE A 116 11.84 -7.60 11.52
C ILE A 116 11.47 -8.99 10.96
N GLN A 117 10.19 -9.18 10.65
CA GLN A 117 9.63 -10.46 10.22
C GLN A 117 9.79 -10.63 8.71
N LYS A 118 10.29 -11.78 8.28
CA LYS A 118 10.23 -12.20 6.87
C LYS A 118 8.88 -12.80 6.58
N LEU A 119 8.14 -12.19 5.65
CA LEU A 119 6.82 -12.65 5.26
C LEU A 119 6.86 -13.28 3.87
N SER A 120 5.90 -14.16 3.60
CA SER A 120 5.72 -14.73 2.26
C SER A 120 4.29 -14.53 1.78
N PRO A 121 3.97 -13.36 1.20
CA PRO A 121 2.65 -13.10 0.67
C PRO A 121 2.29 -14.13 -0.40
N LYS A 122 1.01 -14.48 -0.44
CA LYS A 122 0.43 -15.34 -1.45
C LYS A 122 -0.57 -14.52 -2.25
N LYS A 123 -0.74 -14.87 -3.51
CA LYS A 123 -1.87 -14.35 -4.28
C LYS A 123 -3.17 -14.84 -3.67
N ILE A 124 -4.08 -13.92 -3.39
CA ILE A 124 -5.43 -14.22 -2.92
C ILE A 124 -6.45 -13.65 -3.90
N LYS A 125 -7.61 -14.29 -4.00
CA LYS A 125 -8.74 -13.72 -4.74
C LYS A 125 -9.43 -12.66 -3.89
N VAL A 126 -9.67 -11.49 -4.47
CA VAL A 126 -10.35 -10.36 -3.83
C VAL A 126 -11.50 -9.87 -4.72
N PRO A 127 -12.52 -9.20 -4.14
CA PRO A 127 -13.62 -8.63 -4.93
C PRO A 127 -13.09 -7.79 -6.08
N GLN A 128 -13.65 -7.97 -7.27
CA GLN A 128 -13.16 -7.29 -8.46
C GLN A 128 -13.27 -5.77 -8.33
N ASP A 129 -14.23 -5.26 -7.57
CA ASP A 129 -14.50 -3.84 -7.31
C ASP A 129 -13.68 -3.25 -6.14
N TYR A 130 -12.56 -3.86 -5.76
CA TYR A 130 -11.69 -3.26 -4.75
C TYR A 130 -11.04 -1.95 -5.24
N ASN A 131 -10.92 -0.98 -4.32
CA ASN A 131 -10.20 0.26 -4.54
C ASN A 131 -8.82 0.26 -3.88
N LEU A 132 -8.65 -0.47 -2.78
CA LEU A 132 -7.40 -0.55 -2.05
C LEU A 132 -7.19 -1.96 -1.48
N ALA A 133 -6.01 -2.52 -1.71
CA ALA A 133 -5.58 -3.78 -1.17
C ALA A 133 -4.15 -3.64 -0.60
N ILE A 134 -3.96 -4.11 0.64
CA ILE A 134 -2.69 -4.02 1.36
C ILE A 134 -2.34 -5.38 1.92
N PHE A 135 -1.08 -5.79 1.81
CA PHE A 135 -0.47 -6.85 2.61
C PHE A 135 0.59 -6.25 3.52
N SER A 136 0.57 -6.58 4.81
CA SER A 136 1.52 -6.07 5.81
C SER A 136 1.48 -6.96 7.06
N PRO A 137 2.51 -6.98 7.93
CA PRO A 137 2.45 -7.70 9.20
C PRO A 137 1.24 -7.34 10.06
N SER A 138 0.78 -6.09 10.05
CA SER A 138 -0.31 -5.64 10.93
C SER A 138 -1.19 -4.58 10.28
N VAL A 139 -2.19 -5.04 9.52
CA VAL A 139 -3.27 -4.16 9.00
C VAL A 139 -4.45 -4.09 9.96
N LEU A 140 -4.56 -5.04 10.90
CA LEU A 140 -5.60 -5.04 11.91
C LEU A 140 -5.57 -3.77 12.77
N ASN A 141 -4.39 -3.34 13.20
CA ASN A 141 -4.21 -2.12 13.99
C ASN A 141 -4.72 -0.88 13.27
N PHE A 142 -4.56 -0.84 11.94
CA PHE A 142 -5.12 0.24 11.14
C PHE A 142 -6.66 0.25 11.26
N VAL A 143 -7.34 -0.86 10.97
CA VAL A 143 -8.82 -0.87 11.01
C VAL A 143 -9.39 -0.69 12.42
N THR A 144 -8.75 -1.24 13.46
CA THR A 144 -9.21 -1.10 14.86
C THR A 144 -8.93 0.29 15.44
N SER A 145 -7.95 1.04 14.90
CA SER A 145 -7.75 2.44 15.29
C SER A 145 -8.73 3.40 14.63
N ARG A 146 -9.29 3.03 13.46
CA ARG A 146 -10.30 3.81 12.73
C ARG A 146 -11.72 3.52 13.19
N ASN A 147 -11.96 2.31 13.68
CA ASN A 147 -13.26 1.87 14.15
C ASN A 147 -13.20 1.68 15.65
N LEU A 148 -14.03 2.40 16.40
CA LEU A 148 -14.07 2.33 17.86
C LEU A 148 -14.67 1.00 18.32
N TYR A 149 -14.01 -0.14 18.16
CA TYR A 149 -14.61 -1.41 18.56
C TYR A 149 -14.64 -1.60 20.08
N PRO A 150 -15.67 -2.30 20.61
CA PRO A 150 -15.67 -2.70 22.02
C PRO A 150 -14.39 -3.44 22.40
N GLU A 151 -13.90 -3.21 23.61
CA GLU A 151 -12.63 -3.77 24.09
C GLU A 151 -12.61 -5.32 24.01
N SER A 152 -13.74 -5.98 24.29
CA SER A 152 -13.89 -7.43 24.18
C SER A 152 -13.66 -7.93 22.76
N LEU A 153 -14.23 -7.25 21.75
CA LEU A 153 -14.00 -7.57 20.34
C LEU A 153 -12.56 -7.26 19.91
N SER A 154 -12.05 -6.09 20.28
CA SER A 154 -10.66 -5.68 19.97
C SER A 154 -9.63 -6.68 20.53
N SER A 155 -9.84 -7.14 21.76
CA SER A 155 -9.00 -8.15 22.40
C SER A 155 -9.09 -9.50 21.69
N TRP A 156 -10.31 -9.91 21.31
CA TRP A 156 -10.50 -11.14 20.55
C TRP A 156 -9.82 -11.06 19.18
N LEU A 157 -9.96 -9.96 18.45
CA LEU A 157 -9.27 -9.72 17.18
C LEU A 157 -7.75 -9.82 17.34
N GLY A 158 -7.17 -9.15 18.35
CA GLY A 158 -5.73 -9.19 18.60
C GLY A 158 -5.19 -10.58 18.93
N ASN A 159 -5.99 -11.42 19.59
CA ASN A 159 -5.59 -12.80 19.95
C ASN A 159 -5.72 -13.78 18.78
N ASN A 160 -6.58 -13.50 17.79
CA ASN A 160 -6.90 -14.45 16.72
C ASN A 160 -6.32 -14.05 15.36
N PHE A 161 -6.11 -12.76 15.10
CA PHE A 161 -5.48 -12.27 13.88
C PHE A 161 -4.00 -12.01 14.14
N GLY A 162 -3.20 -13.09 14.10
CA GLY A 162 -1.74 -13.03 14.23
C GLY A 162 -1.07 -12.26 13.09
N SER A 163 0.11 -11.71 13.37
CA SER A 163 0.95 -10.97 12.40
C SER A 163 2.01 -11.85 11.72
N ASP A 164 2.28 -13.03 12.25
CA ASP A 164 3.41 -13.89 11.85
C ASP A 164 3.40 -14.30 10.36
N ASN A 165 2.22 -14.43 9.76
CA ASN A 165 2.04 -14.76 8.34
C ASN A 165 1.68 -13.55 7.47
N GLY A 166 1.67 -12.35 8.07
CA GLY A 166 1.09 -11.15 7.48
C GLY A 166 -0.43 -11.20 7.39
N GLN A 167 -0.99 -10.04 7.07
CA GLN A 167 -2.43 -9.82 7.00
C GLN A 167 -2.74 -9.04 5.73
N TYR A 168 -3.92 -9.29 5.16
CA TYR A 168 -4.43 -8.56 4.01
C TYR A 168 -5.56 -7.64 4.47
N LEU A 169 -5.58 -6.40 3.98
CA LEU A 169 -6.70 -5.48 4.11
C LEU A 169 -7.19 -5.17 2.70
N ILE A 170 -8.45 -5.48 2.43
CA ILE A 170 -9.11 -5.16 1.15
C ILE A 170 -10.24 -4.18 1.46
N ILE A 171 -10.25 -3.03 0.80
CA ILE A 171 -11.33 -2.03 0.84
C ILE A 171 -11.99 -2.00 -0.55
N PHE A 172 -13.30 -2.20 -0.58
CA PHE A 172 -14.06 -2.44 -1.81
C PHE A 172 -15.52 -1.97 -1.68
N GLY A 173 -16.21 -1.93 -2.81
CA GLY A 173 -17.61 -1.53 -2.90
C GLY A 173 -17.82 -0.01 -2.76
N THR A 174 -19.03 0.42 -3.12
CA THR A 174 -19.41 1.84 -3.09
C THR A 174 -19.56 2.40 -1.68
N ASP A 175 -19.91 1.54 -0.71
CA ASP A 175 -20.11 1.92 0.69
C ASP A 175 -18.81 1.85 1.51
N VAL A 176 -17.65 1.67 0.84
CA VAL A 176 -16.32 1.63 1.46
C VAL A 176 -16.24 0.54 2.53
N GLU A 177 -16.65 -0.65 2.12
CA GLU A 177 -16.57 -1.83 2.95
C GLU A 177 -15.13 -2.35 3.00
N TYR A 178 -14.81 -3.15 4.01
CA TYR A 178 -13.51 -3.79 4.07
C TYR A 178 -13.54 -5.19 4.63
N SER A 179 -12.47 -5.92 4.33
CA SER A 179 -12.15 -7.21 4.93
C SER A 179 -10.68 -7.27 5.33
N VAL A 180 -10.42 -7.72 6.56
CA VAL A 180 -9.11 -8.14 7.04
C VAL A 180 -9.02 -9.66 6.95
N ILE A 181 -7.93 -10.15 6.39
CA ILE A 181 -7.71 -11.58 6.16
C ILE A 181 -6.38 -11.96 6.78
N SER A 182 -6.36 -13.07 7.52
CA SER A 182 -5.12 -13.65 8.03
C SER A 182 -5.09 -15.15 7.75
N GLN A 183 -3.88 -15.71 7.60
CA GLN A 183 -3.73 -17.15 7.55
C GLN A 183 -3.86 -17.72 8.96
N SER A 184 -4.87 -18.57 9.15
CA SER A 184 -5.06 -19.33 10.38
C SER A 184 -5.80 -20.62 10.11
N SER A 185 -5.29 -21.72 10.66
CA SER A 185 -5.90 -23.05 10.54
C SER A 185 -6.92 -23.36 11.64
N ASP A 186 -6.81 -22.73 12.81
CA ASP A 186 -7.45 -23.23 14.04
C ASP A 186 -8.03 -22.12 14.92
N ILE A 187 -8.92 -21.29 14.37
CA ILE A 187 -9.66 -20.28 15.17
C ILE A 187 -11.06 -20.79 15.50
N ASP A 188 -11.38 -20.82 16.79
CA ASP A 188 -12.73 -21.08 17.25
C ASP A 188 -13.61 -19.82 17.10
N LEU A 189 -14.25 -19.68 15.93
CA LEU A 189 -15.22 -18.61 15.68
C LEU A 189 -16.46 -18.72 16.58
N THR A 190 -16.77 -19.90 17.13
CA THR A 190 -17.92 -20.05 18.02
C THR A 190 -17.71 -19.34 19.37
N SER A 191 -16.44 -19.07 19.74
CA SER A 191 -16.09 -18.28 20.93
C SER A 191 -16.61 -16.83 20.88
N LEU A 192 -16.91 -16.31 19.68
CA LEU A 192 -17.48 -14.97 19.49
C LEU A 192 -18.82 -14.79 20.21
N ARG A 193 -19.59 -15.87 20.39
CA ARG A 193 -20.87 -15.84 21.14
C ARG A 193 -20.70 -15.49 22.63
N ASN A 194 -19.48 -15.63 23.16
CA ASN A 194 -19.16 -15.41 24.56
C ASN A 194 -18.60 -14.00 24.81
N LEU A 195 -18.51 -13.15 23.79
CA LEU A 195 -18.07 -11.77 23.96
C LEU A 195 -19.14 -10.99 24.71
N ASP A 196 -18.77 -10.51 25.90
CA ASP A 196 -19.61 -9.64 26.70
C ASP A 196 -19.45 -8.20 26.20
N PHE A 197 -20.58 -7.58 25.88
CA PHE A 197 -20.68 -6.16 25.56
C PHE A 197 -21.47 -5.54 26.69
N SER A 198 -20.76 -4.95 27.64
CA SER A 198 -21.21 -4.60 28.98
C SER A 198 -22.38 -3.61 29.08
N ASN A 199 -23.03 -3.24 27.98
CA ASN A 199 -24.09 -2.22 27.94
C ASN A 199 -25.34 -2.53 27.07
N GLU A 200 -25.52 -3.71 26.44
CA GLU A 200 -26.70 -3.93 25.57
C GLU A 200 -27.47 -5.25 25.77
N ALA A 201 -28.79 -5.14 25.56
CA ALA A 201 -29.79 -6.20 25.66
C ALA A 201 -29.65 -7.24 24.54
N GLU A 202 -29.78 -8.51 24.92
CA GLU A 202 -30.06 -9.72 24.12
C GLU A 202 -29.90 -9.63 22.58
N ASN A 203 -28.90 -10.36 22.07
CA ASN A 203 -28.58 -10.72 20.68
C ASN A 203 -27.54 -9.87 19.95
N SER A 204 -26.33 -9.81 20.52
CA SER A 204 -25.13 -9.35 19.84
C SER A 204 -24.59 -10.34 18.80
N TYR A 205 -24.98 -11.62 18.80
CA TYR A 205 -24.40 -12.66 17.92
C TYR A 205 -25.47 -13.41 17.12
N LYS A 206 -25.18 -13.70 15.84
CA LYS A 206 -25.99 -14.55 14.96
C LYS A 206 -25.09 -15.39 14.06
N GLU A 207 -25.51 -16.63 13.79
CA GLU A 207 -24.89 -17.46 12.77
C GLU A 207 -25.78 -17.55 11.52
N GLU A 208 -25.17 -17.46 10.34
CA GLU A 208 -25.82 -17.69 9.06
C GLU A 208 -24.98 -18.62 8.20
N VAL A 209 -25.62 -19.49 7.41
CA VAL A 209 -24.92 -20.39 6.49
C VAL A 209 -25.25 -20.00 5.06
N ARG A 210 -24.23 -19.82 4.23
CA ARG A 210 -24.36 -19.56 2.78
C ARG A 210 -23.25 -20.29 2.03
N ASN A 211 -23.61 -21.03 0.99
CA ASN A 211 -22.66 -21.81 0.17
C ASN A 211 -21.72 -22.70 1.02
N ASP A 212 -22.28 -23.39 2.02
CA ASP A 212 -21.55 -24.26 2.97
C ASP A 212 -20.49 -23.55 3.83
N ILE A 213 -20.53 -22.21 3.90
CA ILE A 213 -19.69 -21.40 4.78
C ILE A 213 -20.57 -20.87 5.92
N ALA A 214 -20.10 -21.07 7.16
CA ALA A 214 -20.70 -20.48 8.35
C ALA A 214 -20.16 -19.06 8.56
N PHE A 215 -21.07 -18.10 8.63
CA PHE A 215 -20.82 -16.70 8.91
C PHE A 215 -21.27 -16.39 10.34
N HIS A 216 -20.37 -15.80 11.10
CA HIS A 216 -20.56 -15.39 12.49
C HIS A 216 -20.72 -13.87 12.51
N LEU A 217 -21.94 -13.39 12.73
CA LEU A 217 -22.29 -11.98 12.69
C LEU A 217 -22.34 -11.44 14.12
N ILE A 218 -21.74 -10.27 14.32
CA ILE A 218 -21.76 -9.56 15.59
C ILE A 218 -22.35 -8.18 15.40
N ASN A 219 -23.47 -7.90 16.06
CA ASN A 219 -24.05 -6.58 16.14
C ASN A 219 -23.30 -5.78 17.21
N ILE A 220 -22.72 -4.67 16.76
CA ILE A 220 -22.05 -3.66 17.57
C ILE A 220 -22.94 -2.43 17.53
N THR A 221 -23.61 -2.18 18.64
CA THR A 221 -24.35 -0.94 18.82
C THR A 221 -23.48 0.06 19.56
N GLN A 222 -23.38 1.27 19.02
CA GLN A 222 -22.70 2.39 19.65
C GLN A 222 -23.52 3.65 19.49
N GLU A 223 -23.99 4.18 20.63
CA GLU A 223 -24.77 5.41 20.75
C GLU A 223 -26.00 5.41 19.83
N GLU A 224 -25.84 5.83 18.57
CA GLU A 224 -26.88 5.97 17.54
C GLU A 224 -26.63 5.11 16.27
N THR A 225 -25.58 4.30 16.25
CA THR A 225 -25.22 3.48 15.08
C THR A 225 -25.18 1.99 15.42
N ASN A 226 -25.91 1.20 14.64
CA ASN A 226 -25.83 -0.26 14.65
C ASN A 226 -24.96 -0.69 13.48
N LYS A 227 -23.84 -1.36 13.77
CA LYS A 227 -22.99 -1.99 12.76
C LYS A 227 -22.94 -3.48 13.00
N THR A 228 -23.10 -4.27 11.96
CA THR A 228 -22.97 -5.73 12.05
C THR A 228 -21.66 -6.13 11.41
N VAL A 229 -20.65 -6.50 12.17
CA VAL A 229 -19.43 -7.09 11.60
C VAL A 229 -19.64 -8.59 11.37
N ALA A 230 -18.87 -9.18 10.46
CA ALA A 230 -18.99 -10.60 10.15
C ALA A 230 -17.63 -11.30 10.08
N PHE A 231 -17.62 -12.56 10.49
CA PHE A 231 -16.46 -13.44 10.47
C PHE A 231 -16.78 -14.74 9.76
N PHE A 232 -15.83 -15.26 8.99
CA PHE A 232 -15.94 -16.60 8.44
C PHE A 232 -14.55 -17.19 8.21
N GLN A 233 -14.51 -18.52 8.06
CA GLN A 233 -13.31 -19.24 7.67
C GLN A 233 -13.47 -19.79 6.26
N HIS A 234 -12.42 -19.71 5.46
CA HIS A 234 -12.34 -20.29 4.14
C HIS A 234 -10.98 -20.95 3.97
N GLU A 235 -10.96 -22.29 3.87
CA GLU A 235 -9.73 -23.08 3.91
C GLU A 235 -8.88 -22.73 5.15
N ASN A 236 -7.67 -22.23 4.95
CA ASN A 236 -6.74 -21.79 5.99
C ASN A 236 -6.73 -20.26 6.19
N LEU A 237 -7.79 -19.56 5.74
CA LEU A 237 -7.96 -18.13 5.90
C LEU A 237 -9.09 -17.85 6.88
N ILE A 238 -8.82 -16.95 7.83
CA ILE A 238 -9.86 -16.29 8.59
C ILE A 238 -10.12 -14.91 8.00
N VAL A 239 -11.39 -14.54 7.88
CA VAL A 239 -11.83 -13.26 7.38
C VAL A 239 -12.63 -12.53 8.45
N PHE A 240 -12.29 -11.26 8.66
CA PHE A 240 -13.05 -10.29 9.43
C PHE A 240 -13.53 -9.20 8.48
N ALA A 241 -14.83 -9.02 8.34
CA ALA A 241 -15.43 -8.06 7.42
C ALA A 241 -16.25 -7.00 8.16
N SER A 242 -16.28 -5.79 7.60
CA SER A 242 -16.97 -4.63 8.17
C SER A 242 -18.49 -4.76 8.22
N SER A 243 -19.06 -5.60 7.34
CA SER A 243 -20.49 -5.86 7.21
C SER A 243 -20.78 -7.31 6.82
N ARG A 244 -22.05 -7.71 6.85
CA ARG A 244 -22.53 -8.99 6.30
C ARG A 244 -22.32 -9.05 4.78
N GLU A 245 -22.64 -7.97 4.09
CA GLU A 245 -22.52 -7.81 2.65
C GLU A 245 -21.04 -7.90 2.21
N ALA A 246 -20.14 -7.28 2.98
CA ALA A 246 -18.70 -7.37 2.78
C ALA A 246 -18.19 -8.80 2.93
N ALA A 247 -18.63 -9.53 3.97
CA ALA A 247 -18.26 -10.93 4.15
C ALA A 247 -18.77 -11.80 3.00
N PHE A 248 -19.97 -11.52 2.48
CA PHE A 248 -20.55 -12.23 1.36
C PHE A 248 -19.79 -11.97 0.05
N SER A 249 -19.45 -10.72 -0.24
CA SER A 249 -18.65 -10.34 -1.40
C SER A 249 -17.26 -10.98 -1.34
N MET A 250 -16.60 -10.89 -0.18
CA MET A 250 -15.28 -11.50 0.03
C MET A 250 -15.32 -13.03 -0.10
N SER A 251 -16.35 -13.68 0.45
CA SER A 251 -16.55 -15.13 0.33
C SER A 251 -16.78 -15.57 -1.12
N ASP A 252 -17.60 -14.83 -1.88
CA ASP A 252 -17.80 -15.10 -3.30
C ASP A 252 -16.49 -14.92 -4.08
N ALA A 253 -15.71 -13.89 -3.75
CA ALA A 253 -14.43 -13.63 -4.39
C ALA A 253 -13.40 -14.74 -4.15
N LEU A 254 -13.25 -15.19 -2.90
CA LEU A 254 -12.39 -16.32 -2.53
C LEU A 254 -12.78 -17.61 -3.28
N ASN A 255 -14.08 -17.80 -3.52
CA ASN A 255 -14.61 -18.87 -4.37
C ASN A 255 -14.54 -18.58 -5.89
N SER A 256 -13.71 -17.63 -6.30
CA SER A 256 -13.47 -17.24 -7.70
C SER A 256 -14.68 -16.69 -8.47
N LYS A 257 -15.65 -16.08 -7.77
CA LYS A 257 -16.77 -15.36 -8.39
C LYS A 257 -16.54 -13.85 -8.32
N ASN A 258 -16.67 -13.14 -9.45
CA ASN A 258 -16.48 -11.69 -9.54
C ASN A 258 -15.20 -11.21 -8.83
N SER A 259 -14.07 -11.87 -9.10
CA SER A 259 -12.83 -11.65 -8.37
C SER A 259 -11.63 -11.40 -9.27
N THR A 260 -10.59 -10.86 -8.65
CA THR A 260 -9.27 -10.61 -9.24
C THR A 260 -8.19 -11.08 -8.26
N ASP A 261 -6.97 -11.28 -8.76
CA ASP A 261 -5.83 -11.63 -7.91
C ASP A 261 -5.24 -10.39 -7.24
N PHE A 262 -4.95 -10.48 -5.95
CA PHE A 262 -4.11 -9.52 -5.24
C PHE A 262 -2.85 -10.21 -4.68
N PRO A 263 -1.66 -9.64 -4.91
CA PRO A 263 -1.38 -8.55 -5.86
C PRO A 263 -1.55 -9.01 -7.32
N ALA A 264 -2.01 -8.09 -8.17
CA ALA A 264 -2.14 -8.32 -9.61
C ALA A 264 -0.78 -8.20 -10.34
N PHE A 265 0.14 -7.42 -9.77
CA PHE A 265 1.49 -7.21 -10.28
C PHE A 265 2.49 -8.29 -9.82
N ASP A 266 3.64 -8.34 -10.48
CA ASP A 266 4.73 -9.24 -10.10
C ASP A 266 5.42 -8.74 -8.84
N PHE A 267 5.62 -9.65 -7.89
CA PHE A 267 6.25 -9.39 -6.61
C PHE A 267 7.14 -10.55 -6.22
N ASP A 268 8.10 -10.28 -5.33
CA ASP A 268 8.94 -11.32 -4.77
C ASP A 268 8.21 -12.01 -3.62
N ASN A 269 8.32 -13.35 -3.56
CA ASN A 269 7.66 -14.19 -2.55
C ASN A 269 8.15 -13.95 -1.10
N ASP A 270 9.10 -13.04 -0.89
CA ASP A 270 9.61 -12.58 0.40
C ASP A 270 9.32 -11.09 0.67
N SER A 271 8.35 -10.49 -0.01
CA SER A 271 7.91 -9.11 0.24
C SER A 271 7.24 -8.96 1.61
N ASN A 272 7.58 -7.91 2.36
CA ASN A 272 7.00 -7.63 3.67
C ASN A 272 5.79 -6.70 3.59
N PHE A 273 5.70 -5.90 2.53
CA PHE A 273 4.58 -4.99 2.32
C PHE A 273 4.22 -4.90 0.84
N LEU A 274 2.94 -5.02 0.55
CA LEU A 274 2.37 -4.83 -0.79
C LEU A 274 1.20 -3.87 -0.68
N PHE A 275 1.07 -2.99 -1.66
CA PHE A 275 -0.02 -2.02 -1.73
C PHE A 275 -0.47 -1.91 -3.19
N SER A 276 -1.78 -2.00 -3.41
CA SER A 276 -2.42 -1.78 -4.69
C SER A 276 -3.63 -0.88 -4.47
N PHE A 277 -3.65 0.24 -5.16
CA PHE A 277 -4.79 1.12 -5.23
C PHE A 277 -5.24 1.21 -6.68
N ILE A 278 -6.54 1.09 -6.91
CA ILE A 278 -7.15 1.14 -8.24
C ILE A 278 -8.35 2.07 -8.19
N ASN A 279 -8.38 3.00 -9.14
CA ASN A 279 -9.46 3.95 -9.34
C ASN A 279 -10.10 3.70 -10.70
N LYS A 280 -11.11 2.83 -10.71
CA LYS A 280 -11.80 2.45 -11.95
C LYS A 280 -12.65 3.60 -12.46
N GLU A 281 -12.74 3.75 -13.79
CA GLU A 281 -13.50 4.82 -14.46
C GLU A 281 -14.95 4.96 -13.94
N ASP A 282 -15.59 3.84 -13.59
CA ASP A 282 -16.99 3.80 -13.13
C ASP A 282 -17.17 3.89 -11.61
N ALA A 283 -16.08 3.92 -10.83
CA ALA A 283 -16.12 3.92 -9.36
C ALA A 283 -15.36 5.14 -8.82
N GLN A 284 -16.05 6.29 -8.76
CA GLN A 284 -15.47 7.48 -8.15
C GLN A 284 -15.14 7.23 -6.67
N ILE A 285 -13.93 7.64 -6.28
CA ILE A 285 -13.48 7.58 -4.90
C ILE A 285 -14.32 8.55 -4.07
N ASP A 286 -15.17 7.96 -3.24
CA ASP A 286 -16.08 8.68 -2.37
C ASP A 286 -15.34 9.33 -1.19
N VAL A 287 -15.94 10.37 -0.60
CA VAL A 287 -15.46 11.05 0.60
C VAL A 287 -15.29 10.08 1.77
N ASN A 288 -16.14 9.04 1.84
CA ASN A 288 -16.03 8.00 2.87
C ASN A 288 -14.72 7.19 2.74
N PHE A 289 -14.24 6.95 1.52
CA PHE A 289 -12.96 6.27 1.29
C PHE A 289 -11.82 7.14 1.79
N ILE A 290 -11.83 8.43 1.43
CA ILE A 290 -10.81 9.38 1.87
C ILE A 290 -10.83 9.53 3.39
N SER A 291 -12.01 9.60 4.00
CA SER A 291 -12.19 9.66 5.45
C SER A 291 -11.59 8.43 6.14
N LEU A 292 -11.85 7.23 5.62
CA LEU A 292 -11.30 5.98 6.15
C LEU A 292 -9.76 5.95 6.10
N ILE A 293 -9.17 6.27 4.95
CA ILE A 293 -7.70 6.22 4.79
C ILE A 293 -6.99 7.32 5.59
N SER A 294 -7.54 8.53 5.59
CA SER A 294 -6.93 9.69 6.26
C SER A 294 -7.20 9.72 7.76
N GLY A 295 -8.26 9.04 8.23
CA GLY A 295 -8.75 9.17 9.61
C GLY A 295 -9.35 10.53 9.93
N GLN A 296 -9.61 11.34 8.92
CA GLN A 296 -10.29 12.61 9.08
C GLN A 296 -11.79 12.37 8.99
N ASP A 297 -12.55 13.09 9.80
CA ASP A 297 -13.99 13.16 9.64
C ASP A 297 -14.33 13.63 8.21
N THR A 298 -15.39 13.07 7.63
CA THR A 298 -15.92 13.41 6.30
C THR A 298 -16.03 14.93 6.09
N LEU A 299 -16.43 15.67 7.13
CA LEU A 299 -16.56 17.13 7.12
C LEU A 299 -15.23 17.91 7.05
N LYS A 300 -14.10 17.25 7.36
CA LYS A 300 -12.75 17.85 7.40
C LYS A 300 -11.83 17.27 6.32
N THR A 301 -12.37 16.42 5.45
CA THR A 301 -11.60 15.71 4.44
C THR A 301 -10.89 16.70 3.52
N ASN A 302 -9.58 16.51 3.34
CA ASN A 302 -8.78 17.38 2.48
C ASN A 302 -9.24 17.27 1.01
N PRO A 303 -9.84 18.33 0.43
CA PRO A 303 -10.37 18.29 -0.93
C PRO A 303 -9.27 18.12 -1.99
N ASN A 304 -8.01 18.47 -1.67
CA ASN A 304 -6.90 18.28 -2.59
C ASN A 304 -6.49 16.80 -2.70
N LEU A 305 -6.60 16.03 -1.60
CA LEU A 305 -6.28 14.61 -1.63
C LEU A 305 -7.28 13.83 -2.50
N GLN A 306 -8.57 14.15 -2.36
CA GLN A 306 -9.61 13.54 -3.20
C GLN A 306 -9.37 13.84 -4.69
N LYS A 307 -9.07 15.09 -5.04
CA LYS A 307 -8.75 15.48 -6.43
C LYS A 307 -7.54 14.72 -6.97
N VAL A 308 -6.44 14.67 -6.21
CA VAL A 308 -5.23 13.95 -6.63
C VAL A 308 -5.52 12.47 -6.86
N LEU A 309 -6.23 11.81 -5.94
CA LEU A 309 -6.57 10.40 -6.08
C LEU A 309 -7.54 10.14 -7.24
N GLN A 310 -8.39 11.11 -7.61
CA GLN A 310 -9.29 11.00 -8.76
C GLN A 310 -8.55 10.97 -10.10
N GLU A 311 -7.40 11.63 -10.20
CA GLU A 311 -6.54 11.68 -11.40
C GLU A 311 -5.57 10.49 -11.49
N ILE A 312 -5.43 9.72 -10.42
CA ILE A 312 -4.62 8.50 -10.39
C ILE A 312 -5.51 7.32 -10.79
N GLU A 313 -5.06 6.54 -11.77
CA GLU A 313 -5.69 5.29 -12.21
C GLU A 313 -5.28 4.12 -11.30
N GLU A 314 -3.97 4.00 -11.04
CA GLU A 314 -3.40 2.87 -10.30
C GLU A 314 -2.17 3.30 -9.50
N ILE A 315 -2.00 2.75 -8.29
CA ILE A 315 -0.74 2.79 -7.55
C ILE A 315 -0.41 1.37 -7.11
N ASN A 316 0.78 0.90 -7.48
CA ASN A 316 1.33 -0.35 -6.97
C ASN A 316 2.64 -0.08 -6.23
N PHE A 317 2.84 -0.79 -5.12
CA PHE A 317 4.06 -0.70 -4.34
C PHE A 317 4.38 -2.03 -3.70
N ALA A 318 5.64 -2.43 -3.75
CA ALA A 318 6.20 -3.58 -3.07
C ALA A 318 7.45 -3.19 -2.30
N LEU A 319 7.57 -3.66 -1.06
CA LEU A 319 8.76 -3.55 -0.23
C LEU A 319 9.22 -4.94 0.21
N LYS A 320 10.50 -5.19 0.00
CA LYS A 320 11.23 -6.41 0.34
C LYS A 320 12.53 -6.04 1.02
N ASP A 321 12.69 -6.44 2.27
CA ASP A 321 13.84 -6.06 3.09
C ASP A 321 14.02 -4.52 3.04
N VAL A 322 15.17 -4.04 2.56
CA VAL A 322 15.47 -2.62 2.34
C VAL A 322 15.07 -2.09 0.97
N ASN A 323 14.66 -2.93 0.03
CA ASN A 323 14.41 -2.53 -1.36
C ASN A 323 12.92 -2.38 -1.63
N PHE A 324 12.54 -1.35 -2.36
CA PHE A 324 11.16 -1.19 -2.82
C PHE A 324 11.09 -0.85 -4.31
N SER A 325 9.93 -1.13 -4.87
CA SER A 325 9.57 -0.72 -6.22
C SER A 325 8.08 -0.42 -6.30
N GLY A 326 7.70 0.36 -7.29
CA GLY A 326 6.31 0.69 -7.51
C GLY A 326 6.07 1.44 -8.80
N LEU A 327 4.78 1.67 -9.03
CA LEU A 327 4.24 2.32 -10.21
C LEU A 327 3.09 3.23 -9.78
N ILE A 328 2.99 4.40 -10.40
CA ILE A 328 1.82 5.26 -10.37
C ILE A 328 1.38 5.47 -11.82
N SER A 329 0.15 5.06 -12.16
CA SER A 329 -0.52 5.35 -13.44
C SER A 329 -1.51 6.50 -13.24
N LEU A 330 -1.50 7.45 -14.15
CA LEU A 330 -2.39 8.61 -14.20
C LEU A 330 -3.40 8.41 -15.34
N LYS A 331 -4.60 9.00 -15.17
CA LYS A 331 -5.67 8.96 -16.18
C LYS A 331 -5.38 9.81 -17.42
#